data_AF-A0A7V1BPG6-F1
#
_entry.id   AF-A0A7V1BPG6-F1
#
_cell.length_a   1.000
_cell.length_b   1.000
_cell.length_c   1.000
_cell.angle_alpha   90.00
_cell.angle_beta   90.00
_cell.angle_gamma   90.00
#
_symmetry.space_group_name_H-M   'P 1'
#
loop_
_entity.id
_entity.type
_entity.pdbx_description
1 polymer ?
#
loop_
_entity_poly.entity_id
_entity_poly.type
_entity_poly.pdbx_seq_one_letter_code
_entity_poly.pdbx_strand_id
1 'polypeptide(L)'
;MRLKPLASVILSAALVTQLTACGTLFYPERRGQINGEIDSAVAVLNAIGLLFYLVPGIVAFAVDFATGAIYLPDRNYSVAPEKLNQAVGENGEVDAVKLKAILKQELDLDIPLEHARQMSRPGSQQLALLGLTPQA
;
A
#
# COMPACT_ATOMS: atom_id res chain seq x y z
N MET A 1 -1.66 42.50 19.99
CA MET A 1 -1.23 41.11 19.69
C MET A 1 -0.38 41.13 18.43
N ARG A 2 0.79 40.49 18.44
CA ARG A 2 1.76 40.52 17.32
C ARG A 2 1.20 39.67 16.17
N LEU A 3 0.56 40.29 15.19
CA LEU A 3 -0.10 39.60 14.05
C LEU A 3 0.91 38.93 13.10
N LYS A 4 2.11 39.51 12.97
CA LYS A 4 3.21 39.02 12.11
C LYS A 4 3.73 37.62 12.47
N PRO A 5 4.06 37.30 13.73
CA PRO A 5 4.50 35.95 14.10
C PRO A 5 3.37 34.92 13.96
N LEU A 6 2.12 35.28 14.23
CA LEU A 6 0.97 34.40 14.03
C LEU A 6 0.78 34.03 12.55
N ALA A 7 0.85 35.02 11.66
CA ALA A 7 0.77 34.77 10.22
C ALA A 7 1.92 33.89 9.72
N SER A 8 3.14 34.12 10.23
CA SER A 8 4.31 33.31 9.88
C SER A 8 4.17 31.86 10.34
N VAL A 9 3.67 31.61 11.56
CA VAL A 9 3.42 30.26 12.09
C VAL A 9 2.34 29.54 11.28
N ILE A 10 1.26 30.24 10.91
CA ILE A 10 0.18 29.65 10.10
C ILE A 10 0.67 29.29 8.70
N LEU A 11 1.42 30.18 8.03
CA LEU A 11 1.99 29.94 6.71
C LEU A 11 3.00 28.79 6.72
N SER A 12 3.87 28.73 7.72
CA SER A 12 4.85 27.65 7.85
C SER A 12 4.17 26.32 8.19
N ALA A 13 3.16 26.29 9.05
CA ALA A 13 2.36 25.09 9.31
C ALA A 13 1.61 24.60 8.06
N ALA A 14 1.01 25.50 7.29
CA ALA A 14 0.31 25.16 6.05
C ALA A 14 1.28 24.61 4.99
N LEU A 15 2.46 25.23 4.85
CA LEU A 15 3.49 24.78 3.92
C LEU A 15 4.07 23.43 4.35
N VAL A 16 4.34 23.23 5.64
CA VAL A 16 4.77 21.95 6.20
C VAL A 16 3.73 20.87 5.94
N THR A 17 2.44 21.15 6.13
CA THR A 17 1.37 20.17 5.88
C THR A 17 1.29 19.74 4.40
N GLN A 18 1.55 20.67 3.48
CA GLN A 18 1.65 20.37 2.04
C GLN A 18 2.91 19.56 1.71
N LEU A 19 4.00 19.74 2.45
CA LEU A 19 5.27 19.03 2.28
C LEU A 19 5.29 17.65 2.98
N THR A 20 4.58 17.47 4.10
CA THR A 20 4.51 16.18 4.84
C THR A 20 3.65 15.15 4.13
N ALA A 21 2.86 15.54 3.13
CA ALA A 21 2.16 14.59 2.26
C ALA A 21 3.11 13.81 1.33
N CYS A 22 4.43 14.06 1.39
CA CYS A 22 5.41 13.36 0.57
C CYS A 22 5.35 11.84 0.71
N GLY A 23 5.22 11.27 1.91
CA GLY A 23 5.11 9.81 2.07
C GLY A 23 3.90 9.23 1.33
N THR A 24 2.79 9.96 1.39
CA THR A 24 1.51 9.63 0.75
C THR A 24 1.46 9.93 -0.76
N LEU A 25 2.40 10.76 -1.24
CA LEU A 25 2.63 11.07 -2.66
C LEU A 25 3.64 10.09 -3.30
N PHE A 26 4.70 9.73 -2.57
CA PHE A 26 5.72 8.77 -3.00
C PHE A 26 5.24 7.33 -2.90
N TYR A 27 4.39 7.02 -1.92
CA TYR A 27 3.85 5.68 -1.70
C TYR A 27 2.31 5.69 -1.63
N PRO A 28 1.60 6.04 -2.72
CA PRO A 28 0.13 6.09 -2.74
C PRO A 28 -0.52 4.72 -2.48
N GLU A 29 0.18 3.63 -2.75
CA GLU A 29 -0.26 2.24 -2.55
C GLU A 29 -0.39 1.83 -1.08
N ARG A 30 0.16 2.63 -0.15
CA ARG A 30 0.14 2.37 1.30
C ARG A 30 -1.01 3.08 2.03
N ARG A 31 -1.84 3.82 1.29
CA ARG A 31 -2.94 4.60 1.85
C ARG A 31 -4.00 3.69 2.48
N GLY A 32 -4.36 3.97 3.73
CA GLY A 32 -5.39 3.23 4.48
C GLY A 32 -4.86 2.04 5.26
N GLN A 33 -3.54 1.81 5.27
CA GLN A 33 -2.90 0.84 6.16
C GLN A 33 -2.83 1.43 7.57
N ILE A 34 -3.68 0.92 8.47
CA ILE A 34 -3.70 1.35 9.88
C ILE A 34 -2.85 0.46 10.79
N ASN A 35 -2.32 -0.64 10.27
CA ASN A 35 -1.43 -1.58 10.94
C ASN A 35 -0.44 -2.13 9.90
N GLY A 36 0.75 -2.54 10.33
CA GLY A 36 1.78 -3.09 9.45
C GLY A 36 3.18 -2.99 10.07
N GLU A 37 4.18 -3.57 9.41
CA GLU A 37 5.58 -3.37 9.78
C GLU A 37 6.00 -1.93 9.46
N ILE A 38 6.81 -1.28 10.29
CA ILE A 38 7.21 0.11 10.07
C ILE A 38 8.31 0.17 9.00
N ASP A 39 8.13 1.03 7.99
CA ASP A 39 9.19 1.35 7.03
C ASP A 39 10.26 2.21 7.71
N SER A 40 11.39 1.57 7.99
CA SER A 40 12.55 2.20 8.64
C SER A 40 13.05 3.46 7.91
N ALA A 41 12.95 3.52 6.58
CA ALA A 41 13.43 4.68 5.83
C ALA A 41 12.53 5.90 6.07
N VAL A 42 11.21 5.71 6.04
CA VAL A 42 10.21 6.75 6.32
C VAL A 42 10.29 7.19 7.79
N ALA A 43 10.41 6.23 8.72
CA ALA A 43 10.55 6.52 10.14
C ALA A 43 11.82 7.34 10.45
N VAL A 44 12.96 7.00 9.83
CA VAL A 44 14.21 7.77 9.98
C VAL A 44 14.07 9.18 9.42
N LEU A 45 13.43 9.34 8.25
CA LEU A 45 13.20 10.66 7.66
C LEU A 45 12.36 11.55 8.59
N ASN A 46 11.28 11.02 9.16
CA ASN A 46 10.45 11.72 10.14
C ASN A 46 11.21 12.01 11.45
N ALA A 47 12.06 11.09 11.90
CA ALA A 47 12.90 11.29 13.09
C ALA A 47 13.94 12.41 12.89
N ILE A 48 14.53 12.52 11.69
CA ILE A 48 15.40 13.65 11.32
C ILE A 48 14.60 14.96 11.37
N GLY A 49 13.39 14.96 10.79
CA GLY A 49 12.49 16.12 10.84
C GLY A 49 12.17 16.55 12.28
N LEU A 50 11.89 15.58 13.15
CA LEU A 50 11.61 15.77 14.57
C LEU A 50 12.81 16.34 15.34
N LEU A 51 14.03 15.91 14.99
CA LEU A 51 15.27 16.34 15.64
C LEU A 51 15.55 17.83 15.38
N PHE A 52 15.35 18.32 14.15
CA PHE A 52 15.64 19.71 13.78
C PHE A 52 14.44 20.64 13.99
N TYR A 53 13.20 20.14 13.88
CA TYR A 53 11.98 20.93 14.01
C TYR A 53 10.86 20.13 14.69
N LEU A 54 10.71 20.34 16.01
CA LEU A 54 9.79 19.56 16.85
C LEU A 54 8.34 19.54 16.33
N VAL A 55 7.73 20.70 16.11
CA VAL A 55 6.33 20.79 15.69
C VAL A 55 6.12 20.16 14.30
N PRO A 56 6.89 20.52 13.25
CA PRO A 56 6.83 19.86 11.95
C PRO A 56 7.05 18.34 12.00
N GLY A 57 8.02 17.86 12.78
CA GLY A 57 8.33 16.44 12.87
C GLY A 57 7.22 15.61 13.52
N ILE A 58 6.59 16.13 14.58
CA ILE A 58 5.41 15.47 15.20
C ILE A 58 4.26 15.38 14.18
N VAL A 59 4.01 16.46 13.44
CA VAL A 59 2.97 16.48 12.40
C VAL A 59 3.26 15.46 11.30
N ALA A 60 4.52 15.34 10.85
CA ALA A 60 4.93 14.36 9.84
C ALA A 60 4.64 12.92 10.30
N PHE A 61 5.04 12.57 11.53
CA PHE A 61 4.70 11.27 12.12
C PHE A 61 3.19 11.06 12.17
N ALA A 62 2.42 12.03 12.68
CA ALA A 62 0.98 11.90 12.81
C ALA A 62 0.28 11.69 11.45
N VAL A 63 0.71 12.42 10.42
CA VAL A 63 0.16 12.28 9.07
C VAL A 63 0.52 10.91 8.49
N ASP A 64 1.79 10.49 8.55
CA ASP A 64 2.20 9.21 7.95
C ASP A 64 1.61 8.00 8.69
N PHE A 65 1.37 8.08 9.99
CA PHE A 65 0.60 7.08 10.74
C PHE A 65 -0.88 7.10 10.35
N ALA A 66 -1.49 8.27 10.20
CA ALA A 66 -2.91 8.40 9.86
C ALA A 66 -3.21 7.99 8.41
N THR A 67 -2.29 8.22 7.49
CA THR A 67 -2.44 7.84 6.08
C THR A 67 -1.94 6.41 5.81
N GLY A 68 -1.06 5.88 6.66
CA GLY A 68 -0.45 4.56 6.50
C GLY A 68 0.89 4.58 5.75
N ALA A 69 1.39 5.76 5.36
CA ALA A 69 2.66 5.89 4.63
C ALA A 69 3.90 5.45 5.45
N ILE A 70 3.80 5.43 6.78
CA ILE A 70 4.88 4.96 7.65
C ILE A 70 5.01 3.43 7.68
N TYR A 71 3.98 2.70 7.28
CA TYR A 71 4.02 1.24 7.24
C TYR A 71 4.62 0.77 5.92
N LEU A 72 5.22 -0.41 5.92
CA LEU A 72 5.55 -1.16 4.73
C LEU A 72 4.26 -1.57 4.02
N PRO A 73 4.25 -1.67 2.68
CA PRO A 73 3.08 -2.11 1.96
C PRO A 73 2.74 -3.54 2.41
N ASP A 74 1.57 -3.69 3.02
CA ASP A 74 1.03 -4.98 3.42
C ASP A 74 0.98 -5.91 2.21
N ARG A 75 1.89 -6.88 2.18
CA ARG A 75 1.76 -8.06 1.33
C ARG A 75 0.84 -9.07 1.99
N ASN A 76 -0.34 -8.65 2.41
CA ASN A 76 -1.35 -9.55 2.95
C ASN A 76 -1.93 -10.36 1.79
N TYR A 77 -1.28 -11.47 1.49
CA TYR A 77 -1.79 -12.48 0.57
C TYR A 77 -2.53 -13.55 1.37
N SER A 78 -3.72 -13.95 0.91
CA SER A 78 -4.38 -15.14 1.47
C SER A 78 -3.59 -16.41 1.11
N VAL A 79 -2.90 -16.39 -0.04
CA VAL A 79 -2.01 -17.46 -0.50
C VAL A 79 -0.74 -16.84 -1.07
N ALA A 80 0.42 -17.32 -0.61
CA ALA A 80 1.71 -16.82 -1.07
C ALA A 80 1.84 -16.90 -2.60
N PRO A 81 2.27 -15.82 -3.28
CA PRO A 81 2.40 -15.81 -4.74
C PRO A 81 3.37 -16.87 -5.25
N GLU A 82 4.37 -17.27 -4.45
CA GLU A 82 5.31 -18.35 -4.76
C GLU A 82 4.61 -19.72 -4.86
N LYS A 83 3.56 -19.94 -4.05
CA LYS A 83 2.74 -21.15 -4.15
C LYS A 83 1.80 -21.09 -5.34
N LEU A 84 1.15 -19.95 -5.58
CA LEU A 84 0.27 -19.75 -6.73
C LEU A 84 1.01 -19.92 -8.06
N ASN A 85 2.27 -19.49 -8.14
CA ASN A 85 3.12 -19.67 -9.33
C ASN A 85 3.34 -21.14 -9.71
N GLN A 86 3.18 -22.10 -8.78
CA GLN A 86 3.28 -23.53 -9.09
C GLN A 86 2.14 -24.04 -9.98
N ALA A 87 1.02 -23.30 -10.01
CA ALA A 87 -0.11 -23.56 -10.90
C ALA A 87 0.00 -22.79 -12.24
N VAL A 88 1.04 -21.99 -12.45
CA VAL A 88 1.24 -21.24 -13.71
C VAL A 88 2.28 -21.97 -14.56
N GLY A 89 1.91 -22.35 -15.78
CA GLY A 89 2.80 -22.95 -16.77
C GLY A 89 3.77 -21.93 -17.37
N GLU A 90 4.82 -22.41 -18.04
CA GLU A 90 5.86 -21.55 -18.66
C GLU A 90 5.30 -20.59 -19.74
N ASN A 91 4.16 -20.92 -20.33
CA ASN A 91 3.43 -20.11 -21.29
C ASN A 91 2.45 -19.10 -20.64
N GLY A 92 2.38 -19.04 -19.31
CA GLY A 92 1.42 -18.22 -18.57
C GLY A 92 0.01 -18.79 -18.50
N GLU A 93 -0.20 -20.05 -18.92
CA GLU A 93 -1.47 -20.75 -18.72
C GLU A 93 -1.61 -21.23 -17.28
N VAL A 94 -2.83 -21.12 -16.74
CA VAL A 94 -3.11 -21.53 -15.36
C VAL A 94 -3.65 -22.96 -15.37
N ASP A 95 -2.95 -23.87 -14.70
CA ASP A 95 -3.39 -25.23 -14.45
C ASP A 95 -4.49 -25.22 -13.36
N ALA A 96 -5.74 -25.34 -13.80
CA ALA A 96 -6.90 -25.32 -12.93
C ALA A 96 -6.89 -26.42 -11.86
N VAL A 97 -6.31 -27.59 -12.15
CA VAL A 97 -6.25 -28.71 -11.21
C VAL A 97 -5.27 -28.39 -10.07
N LYS A 98 -4.08 -27.89 -10.43
CA LYS A 98 -3.08 -27.46 -9.43
C LYS A 98 -3.55 -26.26 -8.63
N LEU A 99 -4.17 -25.28 -9.28
CA LEU A 99 -4.70 -24.10 -8.59
C LEU A 99 -5.76 -24.50 -7.57
N LYS A 100 -6.69 -25.40 -7.94
CA LYS A 100 -7.70 -25.94 -7.01
C LYS A 100 -7.07 -26.61 -5.79
N ALA A 101 -6.02 -27.40 -6.00
CA ALA A 101 -5.31 -28.07 -4.92
C ALA A 101 -4.67 -27.07 -3.94
N ILE A 102 -4.02 -26.02 -4.46
CA ILE A 102 -3.40 -24.97 -3.63
C ILE A 102 -4.47 -24.21 -2.84
N LEU A 103 -5.58 -23.81 -3.46
CA LEU A 103 -6.66 -23.08 -2.78
C LEU A 103 -7.32 -23.95 -1.69
N LYS A 104 -7.54 -25.24 -1.96
CA LYS A 104 -8.06 -26.16 -0.96
C LYS A 104 -7.07 -26.37 0.20
N GLN A 105 -5.77 -26.43 -0.08
CA GLN A 105 -4.77 -26.65 0.95
C GLN A 105 -4.55 -25.41 1.84
N GLU A 106 -4.48 -24.23 1.25
CA GLU A 106 -4.10 -23.00 1.98
C GLU A 106 -5.32 -22.27 2.55
N LEU A 107 -6.49 -22.39 1.92
CA LEU A 107 -7.70 -21.65 2.29
C LEU A 107 -8.88 -22.54 2.70
N ASP A 108 -8.73 -23.88 2.66
CA ASP A 108 -9.83 -24.84 2.83
C ASP A 108 -11.04 -24.56 1.92
N LEU A 109 -10.77 -23.95 0.76
CA LEU A 109 -11.81 -23.45 -0.15
C LEU A 109 -11.93 -24.35 -1.38
N ASP A 110 -13.07 -25.02 -1.54
CA ASP A 110 -13.35 -25.87 -2.70
C ASP A 110 -14.09 -25.07 -3.80
N ILE A 111 -13.33 -24.43 -4.68
CA ILE A 111 -13.88 -23.64 -5.79
C ILE A 111 -14.04 -24.53 -7.03
N PRO A 112 -15.21 -24.57 -7.69
CA PRO A 112 -15.39 -25.23 -8.97
C PRO A 112 -14.74 -24.41 -10.10
N LEU A 113 -13.50 -24.73 -10.45
CA LEU A 113 -12.77 -24.06 -11.53
C LEU A 113 -13.17 -24.53 -12.94
N GLU A 114 -14.04 -25.54 -13.07
CA GLU A 114 -14.53 -26.08 -14.36
C GLU A 114 -15.18 -25.02 -15.25
N HIS A 115 -15.81 -24.01 -14.63
CA HIS A 115 -16.49 -22.90 -15.31
C HIS A 115 -15.67 -21.60 -15.26
N ALA A 116 -14.48 -21.63 -14.65
CA ALA A 116 -13.63 -20.46 -14.54
C ALA A 116 -13.09 -20.08 -15.93
N ARG A 117 -13.17 -18.80 -16.27
CA ARG A 117 -12.51 -18.27 -17.48
C ARG A 117 -11.21 -17.61 -17.09
N GLN A 118 -10.12 -18.12 -17.65
CA GLN A 118 -8.83 -17.44 -17.57
C GLN A 118 -8.90 -16.13 -18.40
N MET A 119 -8.50 -15.02 -17.77
CA MET A 119 -8.43 -13.71 -18.41
C MET A 119 -6.95 -13.32 -18.56
N SER A 120 -6.38 -13.50 -19.74
CA SER A 120 -4.95 -13.21 -19.99
C SER A 120 -4.64 -11.71 -20.11
N ARG A 121 -5.65 -10.86 -20.34
CA ARG A 121 -5.49 -9.40 -20.44
C ARG A 121 -6.77 -8.67 -20.00
N PRO A 122 -7.05 -8.60 -18.69
CA PRO A 122 -8.24 -7.92 -18.19
C PRO A 122 -8.19 -6.43 -18.57
N GLY A 123 -9.31 -5.88 -19.05
CA GLY A 123 -9.40 -4.46 -19.37
C GLY A 123 -9.23 -3.61 -18.11
N SER A 124 -8.72 -2.39 -18.25
CA SER A 124 -8.52 -1.46 -17.12
C SER A 124 -9.78 -1.26 -16.28
N GLN A 125 -10.95 -1.24 -16.93
CA GLN A 125 -12.25 -1.15 -16.25
C GLN A 125 -12.59 -2.41 -15.44
N GLN A 126 -12.23 -3.60 -15.93
CA GLN A 126 -12.46 -4.87 -15.22
C GLN A 126 -11.51 -5.02 -14.03
N LEU A 127 -10.26 -4.59 -14.18
CA LEU A 127 -9.31 -4.53 -13.07
C LEU A 127 -9.80 -3.57 -11.97
N ALA A 128 -10.31 -2.40 -12.36
CA ALA A 128 -10.87 -1.43 -11.42
C ALA A 128 -12.08 -1.98 -10.64
N LEU A 129 -12.96 -2.75 -11.28
CA LEU A 129 -14.08 -3.42 -10.62
C LEU A 129 -13.63 -4.44 -9.54
N LEU A 130 -12.45 -5.02 -9.72
CA LEU A 130 -11.84 -5.96 -8.77
C LEU A 130 -10.94 -5.24 -7.74
N GLY A 131 -10.85 -3.90 -7.80
CA GLY A 131 -9.94 -3.12 -6.97
C GLY A 131 -8.45 -3.33 -7.30
N LEU A 132 -8.14 -3.90 -8.47
CA LEU A 132 -6.79 -4.18 -8.92
C LEU A 132 -6.27 -3.07 -9.83
N THR A 133 -4.99 -2.72 -9.70
CA THR A 133 -4.32 -1.79 -10.60
C THR A 133 -3.66 -2.57 -11.75
N PRO A 134 -3.72 -2.07 -13.00
CA PRO A 134 -2.98 -2.67 -14.10
C PRO A 134 -1.48 -2.56 -13.82
N GLN A 135 -0.81 -3.72 -13.70
CA GLN A 135 0.64 -3.75 -13.71
C GLN A 135 1.12 -3.55 -15.16
N ALA A 136 1.94 -2.52 -15.36
CA ALA A 136 2.47 -2.11 -16.66
C ALA A 136 3.61 -3.02 -17.11
#